data_AF-A0A2M8NIT0-F1
#
_entry.id   AF-A0A2M8NIT0-F1
#
_cell.length_a   1.000
_cell.length_b   1.000
_cell.length_c   1.000
_cell.angle_alpha   90.00
_cell.angle_beta   90.00
_cell.angle_gamma   90.00
#
_symmetry.space_group_name_H-M   'P 1'
#
loop_
_entity.id
_entity.type
_entity.pdbx_description
1 polymer ?
#
loop_
_entity_poly.entity_id
_entity_poly.type
_entity_poly.pdbx_seq_one_letter_code
_entity_poly.pdbx_strand_id
1 'polypeptide(L)' 'DKLLREKIDYLLETLTPREAHILQLRFGLLNGRAHTLEEVGQQFGLTRERIRQIEGRALRRLRHPRRSRQLRDYLS' A
#
# COMPACT_ATOMS: atom_id res chain seq x y z
N ASP A 1 -16.60 -2.53 -5.38
CA ASP A 1 -15.35 -2.33 -4.60
C ASP A 1 -14.83 -0.88 -4.60
N LYS A 2 -15.55 0.11 -4.02
CA LYS A 2 -15.03 1.49 -3.85
C LYS A 2 -14.22 1.66 -2.55
N LEU A 3 -14.69 1.03 -1.46
CA LEU A 3 -14.08 1.13 -0.13
C LEU A 3 -12.64 0.62 -0.04
N LEU A 4 -12.24 -0.35 -0.86
CA LEU A 4 -10.88 -0.90 -0.80
C LEU A 4 -9.88 0.08 -1.42
N ARG A 5 -10.27 0.76 -2.50
CA ARG A 5 -9.41 1.70 -3.23
C ARG A 5 -9.17 2.97 -2.43
N GLU A 6 -10.21 3.55 -1.86
CA GLU A 6 -10.11 4.73 -0.96
C GLU A 6 -9.21 4.47 0.26
N LYS A 7 -9.31 3.27 0.86
CA LYS A 7 -8.45 2.89 1.99
C LYS A 7 -6.99 2.73 1.59
N ILE A 8 -6.74 2.26 0.37
CA ILE A 8 -5.38 2.15 -0.16
C ILE A 8 -4.83 3.53 -0.49
N ASP A 9 -5.60 4.41 -1.12
CA ASP A 9 -5.16 5.78 -1.44
C ASP A 9 -4.77 6.55 -0.17
N TYR A 10 -5.60 6.51 0.88
CA TYR A 10 -5.25 7.08 2.19
C TYR A 10 -3.98 6.46 2.79
N LEU A 11 -3.77 5.15 2.62
CA LEU A 11 -2.55 4.51 3.08
C LEU A 11 -1.31 5.03 2.35
N LEU A 12 -1.41 5.15 1.03
CA LEU A 12 -0.34 5.63 0.16
C LEU A 12 0.09 7.04 0.56
N GLU A 13 -0.85 7.91 0.94
CA GLU A 13 -0.56 9.25 1.47
C GLU A 13 0.27 9.23 2.76
N THR A 14 0.14 8.19 3.59
CA THR A 14 0.92 8.06 4.85
C THR A 14 2.30 7.42 4.68
N LEU A 15 2.63 6.95 3.48
CA LEU A 15 3.86 6.24 3.17
C LEU A 15 4.86 7.16 2.45
N THR A 16 6.13 6.78 2.42
CA THR A 16 7.09 7.51 1.58
C THR A 16 6.74 7.30 0.11
N PRO A 17 7.06 8.26 -0.79
CA PRO A 17 6.77 8.12 -2.22
C PRO A 17 7.28 6.81 -2.82
N ARG A 18 8.44 6.33 -2.35
CA ARG A 18 9.03 5.05 -2.76
C ARG A 18 8.22 3.85 -2.28
N GLU A 19 7.77 3.83 -1.03
CA GLU A 19 6.92 2.75 -0.50
C GLU A 19 5.54 2.75 -1.15
N ALA A 20 4.97 3.92 -1.41
CA ALA A 20 3.71 4.05 -2.14
C ALA A 20 3.82 3.46 -3.55
N HIS A 21 4.90 3.77 -4.28
CA HIS A 21 5.15 3.24 -5.62
C HIS A 21 5.30 1.71 -5.62
N ILE A 22 6.00 1.16 -4.62
CA ILE A 22 6.16 -0.29 -4.41
C ILE A 22 4.79 -0.97 -4.23
N LEU A 23 3.92 -0.39 -3.40
CA LEU A 23 2.57 -0.92 -3.19
C LEU A 23 1.66 -0.76 -4.42
N GLN A 24 1.77 0.37 -5.13
CA GLN A 24 1.02 0.59 -6.37
C GLN A 24 1.37 -0.45 -7.44
N LEU A 25 2.64 -0.79 -7.62
CA LEU A 25 3.06 -1.88 -8.51
C LEU A 25 2.61 -3.25 -7.98
N ARG A 26 2.75 -3.50 -6.67
CA ARG A 26 2.34 -4.78 -6.05
C ARG A 26 0.86 -5.09 -6.24
N PHE A 27 0.00 -4.08 -6.07
CA PHE A 27 -1.45 -4.21 -6.19
C PHE A 27 -2.00 -3.86 -7.57
N GLY A 28 -1.15 -3.51 -8.53
CA GLY A 28 -1.57 -3.14 -9.89
C GLY A 28 -2.40 -1.85 -9.96
N LEU A 29 -2.18 -0.90 -9.05
CA LEU A 29 -2.95 0.34 -8.96
C LEU A 29 -2.58 1.34 -10.07
N LEU A 30 -1.40 1.19 -10.69
CA LEU A 30 -0.92 2.03 -11.78
C LEU A 30 -1.43 1.58 -13.15
N ASN A 31 -1.36 0.27 -13.44
CA ASN A 31 -1.56 -0.29 -14.78
C ASN A 31 -2.56 -1.47 -14.80
N GLY A 32 -3.24 -1.74 -13.68
CA GLY A 32 -4.14 -2.89 -13.53
C GLY A 32 -3.43 -4.24 -13.37
N ARG A 33 -2.09 -4.27 -13.39
CA ARG A 33 -1.29 -5.49 -13.31
C ARG A 33 -0.55 -5.57 -11.98
N ALA A 34 -0.95 -6.53 -11.14
CA ALA A 34 -0.24 -6.83 -9.92
C ALA A 34 1.11 -7.49 -10.23
N HIS A 35 2.18 -6.95 -9.68
CA HIS A 35 3.53 -7.53 -9.76
C HIS A 35 3.84 -8.38 -8.53
N THR A 36 4.67 -9.40 -8.66
CA THR A 36 5.09 -10.25 -7.53
C THR A 36 6.09 -9.52 -6.62
N LEU A 37 6.29 -10.01 -5.39
CA LEU A 37 7.31 -9.46 -4.48
C LEU A 37 8.72 -9.48 -5.09
N GLU A 38 8.98 -10.45 -5.97
CA GLU A 38 10.26 -10.68 -6.60
C GLU A 38 10.48 -9.72 -7.78
N GLU A 39 9.46 -9.55 -8.63
CA GLU A 39 9.47 -8.55 -9.72
C GLU A 39 9.63 -7.12 -9.17
N VAL A 40 8.85 -6.77 -8.14
CA VAL A 40 8.96 -5.47 -7.48
C VAL A 40 10.33 -5.34 -6.80
N GLY A 41 10.84 -6.40 -6.17
CA GLY A 41 12.17 -6.40 -5.59
C GLY A 41 13.26 -6.08 -6.62
N GLN A 42 13.24 -6.76 -7.76
CA GLN A 42 14.18 -6.53 -8.86
C GLN A 42 14.08 -5.09 -9.41
N GLN A 43 12.87 -4.58 -9.63
CA GLN A 43 12.66 -3.24 -10.17
C GLN A 43 13.14 -2.12 -9.23
N PHE A 44 13.04 -2.31 -7.91
CA PHE A 44 13.44 -1.31 -6.91
C PHE A 44 14.82 -1.53 -6.29
N GLY A 45 15.55 -2.58 -6.73
CA GLY A 45 16.84 -2.98 -6.16
C GLY A 45 16.73 -3.44 -4.70
N LEU A 46 15.61 -4.06 -4.34
CA LEU A 46 15.30 -4.50 -2.98
C LEU A 46 15.16 -6.02 -2.92
N THR A 47 15.48 -6.61 -1.78
CA THR A 47 15.21 -8.03 -1.55
C THR A 47 13.71 -8.28 -1.43
N ARG A 48 13.29 -9.49 -1.79
CA ARG A 48 11.91 -9.96 -1.62
C ARG A 48 11.38 -9.73 -0.20
N GLU A 49 12.21 -9.99 0.80
CA GLU A 49 11.85 -9.81 2.21
C GLU A 49 11.62 -8.33 2.55
N ARG A 50 12.37 -7.41 1.94
CA ARG A 50 12.14 -5.98 2.15
C ARG A 50 10.78 -5.54 1.60
N ILE A 51 10.37 -6.05 0.43
CA ILE A 51 9.02 -5.79 -0.11
C ILE A 51 7.95 -6.35 0.82
N ARG A 52 8.14 -7.58 1.33
CA ARG A 52 7.22 -8.21 2.30
C ARG A 52 7.06 -7.38 3.58
N GLN A 53 8.17 -6.83 4.10
CA GLN A 53 8.14 -5.94 5.26
C GLN A 53 7.38 -4.63 5.00
N ILE A 54 7.51 -4.05 3.81
CA ILE A 54 6.77 -2.85 3.41
C ILE A 54 5.27 -3.16 3.37
N GLU A 55 4.88 -4.27 2.73
CA GLU A 55 3.49 -4.72 2.66
C GLU A 55 2.90 -4.97 4.06
N GLY A 56 3.63 -5.68 4.92
CA GLY A 56 3.20 -5.93 6.30
C GLY A 56 3.02 -4.65 7.13
N ARG A 57 3.91 -3.65 6.96
CA ARG A 57 3.78 -2.34 7.62
C ARG A 57 2.56 -1.58 7.12
N ALA A 58 2.28 -1.62 5.82
CA ALA A 58 1.11 -1.00 5.23
C ALA A 58 -0.19 -1.65 5.73
N LEU A 59 -0.27 -2.98 5.71
CA LEU A 59 -1.43 -3.73 6.23
C LEU A 59 -1.67 -3.49 7.73
N ARG A 60 -0.60 -3.39 8.52
CA ARG A 60 -0.72 -3.05 9.95
C ARG A 60 -1.28 -1.65 10.17
N ARG A 61 -0.92 -0.69 9.32
CA ARG A 61 -1.46 0.68 9.35
C ARG A 61 -2.94 0.72 8.93
N LEU A 62 -3.33 -0.07 7.93
CA LEU A 62 -4.74 -0.27 7.50
C LEU A 62 -5.63 -0.76 8.65
N ARG A 63 -5.12 -1.66 9.48
CA ARG A 63 -5.86 -2.27 10.59
C ARG A 63 -5.87 -1.44 11.88
N HIS A 64 -5.25 -0.25 11.90
CA HIS A 64 -5.10 0.53 13.13
C HIS A 64 -6.39 1.30 13.50
N PRO A 65 -7.05 0.99 14.63
CA PRO A 65 -8.38 1.51 14.97
C PRO A 65 -8.44 3.05 15.13
N ARG A 66 -7.33 3.70 15.54
CA ARG A 66 -7.27 5.18 15.62
C ARG A 66 -7.31 5.87 14.25
N ARG A 67 -6.78 5.25 13.19
CA ARG A 67 -6.80 5.82 11.82
C ARG A 67 -8.10 5.48 11.09
N SER A 68 -8.71 4.34 11.39
CA SER A 68 -10.07 4.05 10.90
C SER A 68 -11.13 5.00 11.44
N ARG A 69 -10.86 5.74 12.52
CA ARG A 69 -11.74 6.78 13.06
C ARG A 69 -11.63 8.08 12.25
N GLN A 70 -10.40 8.55 11.94
CA GLN A 70 -10.19 9.71 11.05
C GLN A 70 -10.75 9.51 9.63
N LEU A 71 -10.71 8.28 9.10
CA LEU A 71 -11.33 7.94 7.82
C LEU A 71 -12.87 7.96 7.85
N ARG A 72 -13.49 7.67 9.00
CA ARG A 72 -14.96 7.81 9.16
C ARG A 72 -15.37 9.28 9.22
N ASP A 73 -14.55 10.12 9.84
CA ASP A 73 -14.82 11.56 9.93
C ASP A 73 -14.68 12.27 8.57
N TYR A 74 -13.92 11.72 7.62
CA TYR A 74 -13.80 12.24 6.25
C TYR A 74 -14.92 11.77 5.29
N LEU A 75 -15.74 10.80 5.70
CA LEU A 75 -16.87 10.26 4.93
C LEU A 75 -18.23 10.71 5.51
N SER A 76 -18.22 11.67 6.43
CA SER A 76 -19.41 12.37 6.94
C SER A 76 -19.77 13.56 6.05
#